data_AF-A0A836QC60-F1
#
_entry.id   AF-A0A836QC60-F1
#
_cell.length_a   1.000
_cell.length_b   1.000
_cell.length_c   1.000
_cell.angle_alpha   90.00
_cell.angle_beta   90.00
_cell.angle_gamma   90.00
#
_symmetry.space_group_name_H-M   'P 1'
#
loop_
_entity.id
_entity.type
_entity.pdbx_description
1 polymer ?
#
loop_
_entity_poly.entity_id
_entity_poly.type
_entity_poly.pdbx_seq_one_letter_code
_entity_poly.pdbx_strand_id
1 'polypeptide(L)'
;MPIRNILLDDGVLKITEVPELDWVPKTRQERLVPISPILKSFLEEDISHRDKSEHWFLDDGLGRRFYASNSQLTQVFRRYIKRCGLEKLGRKPLHGLRSTGITAMLSAGGKLDFVSRIAGHANVQTTLNHYVRAENFDLSDTINLLSEPNENGFLGSM
;
A
#
# COMPACT_ATOMS: atom_id res chain seq x y z
N MET A 1 11.57 3.97 4.87
CA MET A 1 12.02 3.55 3.52
C MET A 1 12.93 4.64 2.98
N PRO A 2 14.07 4.29 2.38
CA PRO A 2 14.94 5.25 1.70
C PRO A 2 14.22 5.91 0.51
N ILE A 3 14.51 7.19 0.23
CA ILE A 3 13.91 7.90 -0.92
C ILE A 3 14.30 7.24 -2.25
N ARG A 4 15.52 6.69 -2.36
CA ARG A 4 15.98 5.92 -3.53
C ARG A 4 15.10 4.73 -3.92
N ASN A 5 14.22 4.27 -3.04
CA ASN A 5 13.29 3.18 -3.31
C ASN A 5 11.93 3.67 -3.85
N ILE A 6 11.75 4.98 -4.04
CA ILE A 6 10.59 5.59 -4.68
C ILE A 6 10.96 5.84 -6.14
N LEU A 7 10.47 4.99 -7.05
CA LEU A 7 10.79 5.06 -8.48
C LEU A 7 9.62 5.76 -9.19
N LEU A 8 9.63 7.11 -9.19
CA LEU A 8 8.52 7.93 -9.72
C LEU A 8 8.30 7.74 -11.23
N ASP A 9 9.39 7.65 -11.98
CA ASP A 9 9.34 7.46 -13.45
C ASP A 9 8.68 6.12 -13.79
N ASP A 10 9.03 5.07 -13.06
CA ASP A 10 8.46 3.73 -13.21
C ASP A 10 7.08 3.58 -12.55
N GLY A 11 6.66 4.55 -11.72
CA GLY A 11 5.40 4.48 -10.98
C GLY A 11 5.34 3.35 -9.95
N VAL A 12 6.47 3.03 -9.30
CA VAL A 12 6.54 1.92 -8.34
C VAL A 12 7.35 2.28 -7.08
N LEU A 13 7.01 1.62 -5.97
CA LEU A 13 7.84 1.55 -4.76
C LEU A 13 8.62 0.24 -4.75
N LYS A 14 9.94 0.32 -4.61
CA LYS A 14 10.81 -0.85 -4.44
C LYS A 14 10.91 -1.25 -2.97
N ILE A 15 10.29 -2.37 -2.63
CA ILE A 15 10.43 -2.98 -1.30
C ILE A 15 11.54 -4.03 -1.36
N THR A 16 12.71 -3.65 -0.88
CA THR A 16 13.93 -4.47 -0.80
C THR A 16 14.61 -4.26 0.55
N GLU A 17 15.64 -5.05 0.84
CA GLU A 17 16.54 -4.86 1.97
C GLU A 17 17.02 -3.41 2.10
N VAL A 18 17.15 -2.97 3.35
CA VAL A 18 17.66 -1.66 3.74
C VAL A 18 18.77 -1.89 4.76
N PRO A 19 20.02 -2.07 4.32
CA PRO A 19 21.15 -2.39 5.20
C PRO A 19 21.38 -1.34 6.28
N GLU A 20 21.12 -0.06 5.99
CA GLU A 20 21.25 1.04 6.95
C GLU A 20 20.30 0.91 8.15
N LEU A 21 19.27 0.07 8.02
CA LEU A 21 18.29 -0.23 9.06
C LEU A 21 18.41 -1.64 9.63
N ASP A 22 19.37 -2.44 9.15
CA ASP A 22 19.40 -3.89 9.38
C ASP A 22 18.02 -4.53 9.12
N TRP A 23 17.36 -4.06 8.05
CA TRP A 23 16.00 -4.46 7.72
C TRP A 23 15.96 -5.27 6.43
N VAL A 24 15.45 -6.48 6.53
CA VAL A 24 15.23 -7.38 5.38
C VAL A 24 13.75 -7.73 5.31
N PRO A 25 13.14 -7.80 4.10
CA PRO A 25 11.80 -8.35 3.95
C PRO A 25 11.71 -9.74 4.60
N LYS A 26 10.61 -10.01 5.31
CA LYS A 26 10.43 -11.28 6.06
C LYS A 26 10.60 -12.54 5.19
N THR A 27 10.22 -12.45 3.91
CA THR A 27 10.35 -13.54 2.93
C THR A 27 11.68 -13.52 2.18
N ARG A 28 12.54 -12.51 2.43
CA ARG A 28 13.72 -12.15 1.62
C ARG A 28 13.44 -11.91 0.14
N GLN A 29 12.17 -11.71 -0.22
CA GLN A 29 11.76 -11.43 -1.58
C GLN A 29 11.63 -9.93 -1.77
N GLU A 30 12.33 -9.40 -2.78
CA GLU A 30 12.08 -8.06 -3.28
C GLU A 30 10.71 -8.00 -3.98
N ARG A 31 10.07 -6.84 -3.92
CA ARG A 31 8.87 -6.59 -4.74
C ARG A 31 8.77 -5.14 -5.17
N LEU A 32 8.19 -4.95 -6.34
CA LEU A 32 7.75 -3.65 -6.83
C LEU A 32 6.26 -3.50 -6.56
N VAL A 33 5.88 -2.39 -5.93
CA VAL A 33 4.48 -2.07 -5.61
C VAL A 33 4.07 -0.88 -6.46
N PRO A 34 3.11 -1.01 -7.41
CA PRO A 34 2.61 0.11 -8.18
C PRO A 34 2.02 1.21 -7.28
N ILE A 35 2.25 2.47 -7.64
CA ILE A 35 1.63 3.62 -6.98
C ILE A 35 0.40 4.08 -7.75
N SER A 36 -0.65 4.48 -7.05
CA SER A 36 -1.81 5.10 -7.69
C SER A 36 -1.47 6.52 -8.18
N PRO A 37 -2.22 7.08 -9.14
CA PRO A 37 -2.00 8.45 -9.59
C PRO A 37 -2.04 9.48 -8.45
N ILE A 38 -2.95 9.31 -7.50
CA ILE A 38 -3.06 10.18 -6.31
C ILE A 38 -1.78 10.12 -5.47
N LEU A 39 -1.26 8.91 -5.22
CA LEU A 39 -0.02 8.76 -4.47
C LEU A 39 1.18 9.30 -5.25
N LYS A 40 1.20 9.12 -6.58
CA LYS A 40 2.26 9.67 -7.44
C LYS A 40 2.33 11.19 -7.33
N SER A 41 1.21 11.89 -7.54
CA SER A 41 1.15 13.35 -7.44
C SER A 41 1.58 13.86 -6.06
N PHE A 42 1.14 13.18 -4.99
CA PHE A 42 1.58 13.50 -3.63
C PHE A 42 3.10 13.35 -3.46
N LEU A 43 3.68 12.26 -3.96
CA LEU A 43 5.12 12.00 -3.85
C LEU A 43 5.96 12.95 -4.71
N GLU A 44 5.49 13.33 -5.89
CA GLU A 44 6.14 14.33 -6.75
C GLU A 44 6.21 15.68 -6.04
N GLU A 45 5.08 16.15 -5.50
CA GLU A 45 5.00 17.38 -4.72
C GLU A 45 5.95 17.32 -3.51
N ASP A 46 5.83 16.28 -2.69
CA ASP A 46 6.68 16.07 -1.51
C ASP A 46 8.17 16.11 -1.88
N ILE A 47 8.63 15.31 -2.86
CA ILE A 47 10.04 15.23 -3.26
C ILE A 47 10.55 16.56 -3.81
N SER A 48 9.74 17.34 -4.52
CA SER A 48 10.14 18.65 -5.07
C SER A 48 10.46 19.70 -4.01
N HIS A 49 9.98 19.53 -2.78
CA HIS A 49 10.18 20.47 -1.67
C HIS A 49 11.24 20.00 -0.66
N ARG A 50 11.90 18.86 -0.90
CA ARG A 50 12.87 18.28 0.03
C ARG A 50 14.23 18.94 -0.05
N ASP A 51 14.91 18.97 1.10
CA ASP A 51 16.33 19.32 1.14
C ASP A 51 17.19 18.15 0.63
N LYS A 52 18.33 18.46 0.02
CA LYS A 52 19.25 17.45 -0.53
C LYS A 52 19.87 16.54 0.54
N SER A 53 19.90 16.98 1.79
CA SER A 53 20.35 16.19 2.92
C SER A 53 19.37 15.09 3.34
N GLU A 54 18.10 15.17 2.92
CA GLU A 54 17.11 14.16 3.26
C GLU A 54 17.34 12.85 2.49
N HIS A 55 17.25 11.73 3.21
CA HIS A 55 17.52 10.39 2.65
C HIS A 55 16.36 9.43 2.88
N TRP A 56 15.43 9.78 3.76
CA TRP A 56 14.31 8.95 4.18
C TRP A 56 12.96 9.58 3.78
N PHE A 57 11.97 8.76 3.43
CA PHE A 57 10.63 9.32 3.16
C PHE A 57 10.01 10.03 4.39
N LEU A 58 10.31 9.56 5.60
CA LEU A 58 9.95 10.24 6.84
C LEU A 58 11.24 10.74 7.50
N ASP A 59 11.89 11.71 6.86
CA ASP A 59 13.12 12.36 7.34
C ASP A 59 12.83 13.42 8.42
N ASP A 60 13.83 13.76 9.23
CA ASP A 60 13.79 14.84 10.21
C ASP A 60 14.33 16.18 9.67
N GLY A 61 14.65 16.23 8.38
CA GLY A 61 15.23 17.39 7.70
C GLY A 61 16.74 17.48 7.86
N LEU A 62 17.37 16.50 8.51
CA LEU A 62 18.81 16.43 8.75
C LEU A 62 19.42 15.12 8.22
N GLY A 63 18.70 14.40 7.35
CA GLY A 63 19.11 13.13 6.77
C GLY A 63 18.88 11.92 7.68
N ARG A 64 18.12 12.09 8.77
CA ARG A 64 17.83 11.03 9.74
C ARG A 64 16.35 10.70 9.72
N ARG A 65 15.99 9.51 10.19
CA ARG A 65 14.59 9.12 10.29
C ARG A 65 13.88 9.90 11.40
N PHE A 66 12.79 10.57 11.07
CA PHE A 66 11.88 11.20 12.04
C PHE A 66 11.35 10.18 13.06
N TYR A 67 11.08 8.96 12.59
CA TYR A 67 10.65 7.83 13.42
C TYR A 67 11.65 6.68 13.33
N ALA A 68 12.36 6.44 14.42
CA ALA A 68 13.34 5.37 14.54
C ALA A 68 12.71 3.98 14.67
N SER A 69 11.45 3.89 15.13
CA SER A 69 10.74 2.61 15.31
C SER A 69 9.26 2.65 14.94
N ASN A 70 8.70 1.47 14.65
CA ASN A 70 7.27 1.28 14.43
C ASN A 70 6.40 1.72 15.62
N SER A 71 6.95 1.66 16.85
CA SER A 71 6.23 2.06 18.07
C SER A 71 5.96 3.57 18.08
N GLN A 72 6.95 4.37 17.70
CA GLN A 72 6.80 5.84 17.62
C GLN A 72 5.75 6.22 16.58
N LEU A 73 5.82 5.63 15.38
CA LEU A 73 4.81 5.87 14.35
C LEU A 73 3.42 5.41 14.81
N THR A 74 3.32 4.27 15.51
CA THR A 74 2.06 3.78 16.09
C THR A 74 1.47 4.79 17.09
N GLN A 75 2.28 5.42 17.94
CA GLN A 75 1.82 6.43 18.89
C GLN A 75 1.26 7.66 18.17
N VAL A 76 1.89 8.09 17.08
CA VAL A 76 1.39 9.21 16.25
C VAL A 76 -0.02 8.89 15.76
N PHE A 77 -0.22 7.74 15.12
CA PHE A 77 -1.54 7.34 14.61
C PHE A 77 -2.58 7.13 15.72
N ARG A 78 -2.19 6.67 16.91
CA ARG A 78 -3.11 6.59 18.07
C ARG A 78 -3.69 7.95 18.44
N ARG A 79 -2.88 9.02 18.40
CA ARG A 79 -3.37 10.38 18.67
C ARG A 79 -4.42 10.82 17.66
N TYR A 80 -4.23 10.50 16.38
CA TYR A 80 -5.23 10.81 15.34
C TYR A 80 -6.51 9.99 15.49
N ILE A 81 -6.39 8.67 15.75
CA ILE A 81 -7.54 7.81 16.02
C ILE A 81 -8.38 8.35 17.19
N LYS A 82 -7.72 8.80 18.27
CA LYS A 82 -8.38 9.45 19.40
C LYS A 82 -9.13 10.71 19.00
N ARG A 83 -8.48 11.61 18.26
CA ARG A 83 -9.08 12.86 17.78
C ARG A 83 -10.29 12.62 16.88
N CYS A 84 -10.29 11.53 16.11
CA CYS A 84 -11.41 11.15 15.26
C CYS A 84 -12.52 10.38 16.01
N GLY A 85 -12.38 10.11 17.31
CA GLY A 85 -13.36 9.31 18.06
C GLY A 85 -13.42 7.84 17.66
N LEU A 86 -12.35 7.30 17.06
CA LEU A 86 -12.30 5.93 16.51
C LEU A 86 -11.64 4.92 17.47
N GLU A 87 -11.57 5.25 18.76
CA GLU A 87 -10.92 4.43 19.77
C GLU A 87 -11.74 3.14 19.98
N LYS A 88 -11.15 1.99 19.62
CA LYS A 88 -11.69 0.66 19.91
C LYS A 88 -10.59 -0.19 20.54
N LEU A 89 -10.93 -0.91 21.62
CA LEU A 89 -9.98 -1.78 22.32
C LEU A 89 -9.34 -2.78 21.33
N GLY A 90 -8.01 -2.91 21.39
CA GLY A 90 -7.25 -3.83 20.55
C GLY A 90 -6.98 -3.39 19.11
N ARG A 91 -7.47 -2.22 18.66
CA ARG A 91 -7.19 -1.71 17.31
C ARG A 91 -5.70 -1.37 17.15
N LYS A 92 -5.04 -2.04 16.19
CA LYS A 92 -3.65 -1.77 15.79
C LYS A 92 -3.63 -0.77 14.62
N PRO A 93 -3.21 0.49 14.81
CA PRO A 93 -3.38 1.54 13.80
C PRO A 93 -2.74 1.22 12.45
N LEU A 94 -1.46 0.88 12.46
CA LEU A 94 -0.69 0.60 11.24
C LEU A 94 -1.18 -0.67 10.51
N HIS A 95 -1.56 -1.70 11.28
CA HIS A 95 -2.14 -2.92 10.70
C HIS A 95 -3.54 -2.67 10.13
N GLY A 96 -4.30 -1.77 10.77
CA GLY A 96 -5.62 -1.34 10.31
C GLY A 96 -5.56 -0.69 8.93
N LEU A 97 -4.63 0.24 8.70
CA LEU A 97 -4.47 0.89 7.38
C LEU A 97 -4.22 -0.12 6.25
N ARG A 98 -3.32 -1.08 6.50
CA ARG A 98 -3.04 -2.16 5.56
C ARG A 98 -4.26 -3.05 5.31
N SER A 99 -4.97 -3.41 6.37
CA SER A 99 -6.19 -4.23 6.29
C SER A 99 -7.26 -3.52 5.47
N THR A 100 -7.47 -2.22 5.72
CA THR A 100 -8.40 -1.38 4.97
C THR A 100 -8.03 -1.32 3.49
N GLY A 101 -6.74 -1.13 3.15
CA GLY A 101 -6.30 -1.11 1.76
C GLY A 101 -6.54 -2.44 1.03
N ILE A 102 -6.29 -3.57 1.69
CA ILE A 102 -6.56 -4.91 1.13
C ILE A 102 -8.06 -5.10 0.90
N THR A 103 -8.90 -4.82 1.91
CA THR A 103 -10.35 -4.93 1.79
C THR A 103 -10.89 -4.02 0.69
N ALA A 104 -10.46 -2.76 0.64
CA ALA A 104 -10.92 -1.81 -0.37
C ALA A 104 -10.57 -2.26 -1.80
N MET A 105 -9.35 -2.76 -2.03
CA MET A 105 -8.97 -3.28 -3.35
C MET A 105 -9.81 -4.51 -3.74
N LEU A 106 -10.06 -5.43 -2.81
CA LEU A 106 -10.88 -6.62 -3.08
C LEU A 106 -12.34 -6.23 -3.35
N SER A 107 -12.93 -5.38 -2.52
CA SER A 107 -14.31 -4.90 -2.69
C SER A 107 -14.50 -4.10 -4.00
N ALA A 108 -13.46 -3.47 -4.52
CA ALA A 108 -13.48 -2.82 -5.84
C ALA A 108 -13.28 -3.80 -7.01
N GLY A 109 -13.35 -5.12 -6.78
CA GLY A 109 -13.19 -6.16 -7.81
C GLY A 109 -11.74 -6.53 -8.11
N GLY A 110 -10.78 -6.07 -7.30
CA GLY A 110 -9.37 -6.40 -7.46
C GLY A 110 -9.11 -7.91 -7.34
N LYS A 111 -8.33 -8.46 -8.28
CA LYS A 111 -7.99 -9.89 -8.28
C LYS A 111 -7.18 -10.27 -7.05
N LEU A 112 -7.59 -11.35 -6.39
CA LEU A 112 -7.03 -11.81 -5.12
C LEU A 112 -5.51 -11.99 -5.15
N ASP A 113 -4.98 -12.57 -6.23
CA ASP A 113 -3.56 -12.82 -6.41
C ASP A 113 -2.76 -11.51 -6.52
N PHE A 114 -3.26 -10.52 -7.29
CA PHE A 114 -2.64 -9.20 -7.40
C PHE A 114 -2.66 -8.44 -6.08
N VAL A 115 -3.81 -8.42 -5.39
CA VAL A 115 -3.93 -7.78 -4.07
C VAL A 115 -2.99 -8.45 -3.06
N SER A 116 -2.90 -9.78 -3.08
CA SER A 116 -1.99 -10.53 -2.21
C SER A 116 -0.51 -10.22 -2.48
N ARG A 117 -0.13 -10.04 -3.76
CA ARG A 117 1.23 -9.64 -4.17
C ARG A 117 1.57 -8.22 -3.73
N ILE A 118 0.64 -7.26 -3.89
CA ILE A 118 0.79 -5.88 -3.41
C ILE A 118 0.97 -5.87 -1.89
N ALA A 119 0.14 -6.63 -1.19
CA ALA A 119 0.28 -6.80 0.25
C ALA A 119 1.65 -7.44 0.59
N GLY A 120 2.16 -8.37 -0.22
CA GLY A 120 3.37 -9.12 0.10
C GLY A 120 3.08 -10.25 1.09
N HIS A 121 1.92 -10.89 0.96
CA HIS A 121 1.64 -12.14 1.67
C HIS A 121 2.31 -13.30 0.93
N ALA A 122 3.11 -14.08 1.67
CA ALA A 122 3.77 -15.28 1.14
C ALA A 122 2.76 -16.37 0.74
N ASN A 123 1.59 -16.38 1.39
CA ASN A 123 0.50 -17.29 1.10
C ASN A 123 -0.76 -16.48 0.77
N VAL A 124 -1.31 -16.68 -0.42
CA VAL A 124 -2.56 -16.07 -0.88
C VAL A 124 -3.73 -16.42 0.05
N GLN A 125 -3.69 -17.58 0.69
CA GLN A 125 -4.71 -18.02 1.66
C GLN A 125 -4.85 -17.06 2.85
N THR A 126 -3.79 -16.35 3.23
CA THR A 126 -3.87 -15.28 4.24
C THR A 126 -4.79 -14.16 3.77
N THR A 127 -4.71 -13.79 2.49
CA THR A 127 -5.60 -12.77 1.91
C THR A 127 -7.04 -13.29 1.82
N LEU A 128 -7.21 -14.52 1.36
CA LEU A 128 -8.51 -15.18 1.23
C LEU A 128 -9.23 -15.27 2.58
N ASN A 129 -8.60 -15.89 3.59
CA ASN A 129 -9.22 -16.18 4.88
C ASN A 129 -9.56 -14.92 5.69
N HIS A 130 -8.79 -13.85 5.55
CA HIS A 130 -8.95 -12.67 6.40
C HIS A 130 -9.79 -11.56 5.77
N TYR A 131 -9.89 -11.50 4.44
CA TYR A 131 -10.46 -10.33 3.77
C TYR A 131 -11.53 -10.64 2.71
N VAL A 132 -11.63 -11.88 2.23
CA VAL A 132 -12.71 -12.31 1.35
C VAL A 132 -13.84 -12.84 2.22
N ARG A 133 -14.92 -12.07 2.34
CA ARG A 133 -16.18 -12.54 2.94
C ARG A 133 -17.25 -12.45 1.87
N ALA A 134 -18.09 -13.47 1.78
CA ALA A 134 -19.21 -13.49 0.83
C ALA A 134 -20.11 -12.24 1.00
N GLU A 135 -20.27 -11.74 2.23
CA GLU A 135 -21.04 -10.52 2.51
C GLU A 135 -20.48 -9.25 1.86
N ASN A 136 -19.21 -9.24 1.45
CA ASN A 136 -18.56 -8.07 0.83
C ASN A 136 -18.66 -8.07 -0.71
N PHE A 137 -19.27 -9.09 -1.31
CA PHE A 137 -19.41 -9.22 -2.77
C PHE A 137 -20.88 -9.48 -3.11
N ASP A 138 -21.48 -8.62 -3.93
CA ASP A 138 -22.81 -8.88 -4.47
C ASP A 138 -22.70 -9.83 -5.68
N LEU A 139 -23.42 -10.94 -5.62
CA LEU A 139 -23.54 -11.90 -6.72
C LEU A 139 -24.11 -11.23 -7.98
N SER A 140 -25.01 -10.26 -7.79
CA SER A 140 -25.64 -9.50 -8.87
C SER A 140 -24.63 -8.60 -9.57
N ASP A 141 -23.81 -7.87 -8.80
CA ASP A 141 -22.72 -7.05 -9.36
C ASP A 141 -21.72 -7.92 -10.11
N THR A 142 -21.42 -9.12 -9.60
CA THR A 142 -20.50 -10.07 -10.23
C THR A 142 -21.03 -10.56 -11.59
N ILE A 143 -22.33 -10.84 -11.71
CA ILE A 143 -22.96 -11.21 -12.99
C ILE A 143 -23.02 -10.00 -13.93
N ASN A 144 -23.28 -8.81 -13.41
CA ASN A 144 -23.36 -7.58 -14.20
C ASN A 144 -22.02 -7.20 -14.88
N LEU A 145 -20.87 -7.65 -14.35
CA LEU A 145 -19.58 -7.50 -15.03
C LEU A 145 -19.52 -8.20 -16.40
N LEU A 146 -20.38 -9.19 -16.66
CA LEU A 146 -20.49 -9.84 -17.98
C LEU A 146 -21.25 -8.99 -19.01
N SER A 147 -21.97 -7.97 -18.54
CA SER A 147 -22.85 -7.12 -19.36
C SER A 147 -22.16 -5.87 -19.87
N GLU A 148 -20.94 -5.54 -19.40
CA GLU A 148 -20.16 -4.43 -19.93
C GLU A 148 -19.45 -4.83 -21.23
N PRO A 149 -19.75 -4.19 -22.38
CA PRO A 149 -18.96 -4.40 -23.58
C PRO A 149 -17.55 -3.83 -23.37
N ASN A 150 -16.53 -4.69 -23.51
CA ASN A 150 -15.13 -4.28 -23.57
C ASN A 150 -14.94 -3.34 -24.79
N GLU A 151 -14.98 -2.02 -24.60
CA GLU A 151 -14.70 -1.06 -25.69
C GLU A 151 -13.23 -1.03 -26.15
N ASN A 152 -12.34 -1.85 -25.60
CA ASN A 152 -10.90 -1.80 -25.90
C ASN A 152 -10.30 -3.07 -26.50
N GLY A 153 -11.06 -3.79 -27.33
CA GLY A 153 -10.52 -4.98 -27.98
C GLY A 153 -11.06 -5.24 -29.37
N PHE A 154 -10.67 -4.44 -30.37
CA PHE A 154 -10.45 -4.86 -31.76
C PHE A 154 -9.96 -3.67 -32.62
N LEU A 155 -8.68 -3.34 -32.53
CA LEU A 155 -7.95 -2.72 -33.64
C LEU A 155 -6.81 -3.68 -34.02
N GLY A 156 -7.21 -4.78 -34.65
CA GLY A 156 -6.33 -5.78 -35.22
C GLY A 156 -6.73 -6.03 -36.67
N SER A 157 -5.95 -5.42 -37.57
CA SER A 157 -5.63 -5.84 -38.95
C SER A 157 -6.74 -5.97 -40.01
N MET A 158 -6.48 -5.22 -41.09
CA MET A 158 -7.02 -5.22 -42.46
C MET A 158 -8.29 -4.40 -42.71
#